data_AF-A0A0M2Y2C5-F1
#
_entry.id   AF-A0A0M2Y2C5-F1
#
_cell.length_a   1.000
_cell.length_b   1.000
_cell.length_c   1.000
_cell.angle_alpha   90.00
_cell.angle_beta   90.00
_cell.angle_gamma   90.00
#
_symmetry.space_group_name_H-M   'P 1'
#
loop_
_entity.id
_entity.type
_entity.pdbx_description
1 polymer ?
#
loop_
_entity_poly.entity_id
_entity_poly.type
_entity_poly.pdbx_seq_one_letter_code
_entity_poly.pdbx_strand_id
1 'polypeptide(L)'
;MKSTEVYRIINKIIFPELKRAGFKKTKSGMLGFYKQLKDHYLVIWFQCAQGGFDAYAGSKFVVEVQISKNNDIGSPSIFRERIPFFLTVDDLAKVTELENKVKDKLRLPPSNHYIFGMDENIQLWYKKKFEKVDNIYKNSSDIWFVYFDETDINNWIEFLQPVIRKVIFDFEKSDY
;
A
#
# COMPACT_ATOMS: atom_id res chain seq x y z
N MET A 1 -11.47 -10.41 3.37
CA MET A 1 -11.28 -9.17 4.16
C MET A 1 -11.70 -7.96 3.34
N LYS A 2 -12.63 -7.14 3.84
CA LYS A 2 -13.07 -5.90 3.14
C LYS A 2 -12.05 -4.78 3.32
N SER A 3 -12.02 -3.82 2.40
CA SER A 3 -11.12 -2.64 2.50
C SER A 3 -11.30 -1.88 3.83
N THR A 4 -12.52 -1.79 4.34
CA THR A 4 -12.82 -1.17 5.65
C THR A 4 -12.13 -1.86 6.82
N GLU A 5 -11.96 -3.19 6.77
CA GLU A 5 -11.27 -3.97 7.81
C GLU A 5 -9.76 -3.73 7.73
N VAL A 6 -9.20 -3.74 6.52
CA VAL A 6 -7.79 -3.43 6.24
C VAL A 6 -7.46 -2.03 6.76
N TYR A 7 -8.26 -1.04 6.39
CA TYR A 7 -8.08 0.34 6.85
C TYR A 7 -8.20 0.46 8.37
N ARG A 8 -9.10 -0.30 9.01
CA ARG A 8 -9.20 -0.32 10.48
C ARG A 8 -7.92 -0.85 11.13
N ILE A 9 -7.36 -1.94 10.60
CA ILE A 9 -6.10 -2.55 11.07
C ILE A 9 -4.95 -1.55 10.90
N ILE A 10 -4.72 -1.06 9.68
CA ILE A 10 -3.66 -0.08 9.37
C ILE A 10 -3.79 1.15 10.28
N ASN A 11 -5.00 1.71 10.38
CA ASN A 11 -5.26 2.88 11.20
C ASN A 11 -4.92 2.65 12.69
N LYS A 12 -5.24 1.47 13.25
CA LYS A 12 -4.95 1.15 14.65
C LYS A 12 -3.44 1.21 14.94
N ILE A 13 -2.63 0.84 13.96
CA ILE A 13 -1.18 0.75 14.09
C ILE A 13 -0.52 2.11 13.83
N ILE A 14 -0.85 2.78 12.72
CA ILE A 14 -0.12 3.96 12.26
C ILE A 14 -0.63 5.28 12.86
N PHE A 15 -1.94 5.39 13.12
CA PHE A 15 -2.53 6.66 13.51
C PHE A 15 -2.04 7.20 14.86
N PRO A 16 -1.78 6.39 15.92
CA PRO A 16 -1.26 6.91 17.18
C PRO A 16 0.03 7.70 17.00
N GLU A 17 0.91 7.27 16.10
CA GLU A 17 2.15 7.96 15.79
C GLU A 17 1.93 9.19 14.94
N LEU A 18 1.18 9.06 13.83
CA LEU A 18 0.87 10.19 12.95
C LEU A 18 0.16 11.32 13.71
N LYS A 19 -0.75 10.97 14.63
CA LYS A 19 -1.42 11.94 15.51
C LYS A 19 -0.42 12.69 16.40
N ARG A 20 0.58 12.01 16.97
CA ARG A 20 1.66 12.66 17.74
C ARG A 20 2.52 13.57 16.87
N ALA A 21 2.71 13.22 15.60
CA ALA A 21 3.35 14.08 14.61
C ALA A 21 2.45 15.23 14.09
N GLY A 22 1.21 15.36 14.57
CA GLY A 22 0.30 16.46 14.21
C GLY A 22 -0.62 16.18 13.03
N PHE A 23 -0.66 14.94 12.51
CA PHE A 23 -1.58 14.57 11.44
C PHE A 23 -3.02 14.44 11.93
N LYS A 24 -3.95 14.74 11.03
CA LYS A 24 -5.40 14.51 11.15
C LYS A 24 -5.84 13.53 10.08
N LYS A 25 -7.02 12.92 10.25
CA LYS A 25 -7.60 12.02 9.23
C LYS A 25 -8.33 12.81 8.14
N THR A 26 -8.19 12.40 6.90
CA THR A 26 -8.98 12.93 5.77
C THR A 26 -10.44 12.48 5.85
N LYS A 27 -11.36 13.25 5.26
CA LYS A 27 -12.76 12.82 5.07
C LYS A 27 -12.90 12.17 3.69
N SER A 28 -12.66 10.86 3.60
CA SER A 28 -12.70 10.10 2.34
C SER A 28 -13.14 8.66 2.58
N GLY A 29 -13.55 7.97 1.51
CA GLY A 29 -13.78 6.51 1.52
C GLY A 29 -12.48 5.68 1.60
N MET A 30 -11.33 6.31 1.36
CA MET A 30 -10.01 5.73 1.57
C MET A 30 -9.42 6.16 2.92
N LEU A 31 -8.51 5.36 3.47
CA LEU A 31 -7.78 5.75 4.68
C LEU A 31 -6.69 6.75 4.32
N GLY A 32 -6.84 8.00 4.76
CA GLY A 32 -5.83 9.03 4.57
C GLY A 32 -5.61 9.87 5.81
N PHE A 33 -4.42 10.47 5.85
CA PHE A 33 -3.95 11.36 6.89
C PHE A 33 -3.35 12.59 6.24
N TYR A 34 -3.53 13.75 6.86
CA TYR A 34 -2.95 14.99 6.39
C TYR A 34 -2.31 15.79 7.52
N LYS A 35 -1.28 16.55 7.19
CA LYS A 35 -0.69 17.59 8.04
C LYS A 35 -0.50 18.84 7.19
N GLN A 36 -0.82 20.00 7.75
CA GLN A 36 -0.51 21.26 7.09
C GLN A 36 0.99 21.53 7.22
N LEU A 37 1.62 21.86 6.10
CA LEU A 37 2.98 22.41 6.05
C LEU A 37 2.86 23.95 6.09
N LYS A 38 3.47 24.69 5.15
CA LYS A 38 3.23 26.14 5.00
C LYS A 38 1.91 26.39 4.25
N ASP A 39 2.01 26.55 2.93
CA ASP A 39 0.89 26.86 2.03
C ASP A 39 0.26 25.58 1.43
N HIS A 40 0.77 24.42 1.81
CA HIS A 40 0.33 23.11 1.32
C HIS A 40 0.00 22.14 2.44
N TYR A 41 -0.59 21.02 2.06
CA TYR A 41 -0.81 19.86 2.88
C TYR A 41 0.04 18.70 2.39
N LEU A 42 0.73 18.05 3.33
CA LEU A 42 1.24 16.71 3.15
C LEU A 42 0.10 15.73 3.44
N VAL A 43 -0.31 14.95 2.43
CA VAL A 43 -1.33 13.91 2.58
C VAL A 43 -0.71 12.55 2.28
N ILE A 44 -0.93 11.59 3.18
CA ILE A 44 -0.50 10.20 3.05
C ILE A 44 -1.75 9.34 3.11
N TRP A 45 -1.97 8.46 2.13
CA TRP A 45 -3.15 7.61 2.13
C TRP A 45 -2.91 6.22 1.58
N PHE A 46 -3.84 5.33 1.90
CA PHE A 46 -3.83 3.92 1.58
C PHE A 46 -4.99 3.60 0.65
N GLN A 47 -4.71 2.88 -0.42
CA GLN A 47 -5.71 2.46 -1.40
C GLN A 47 -5.65 0.95 -1.59
N CYS A 48 -6.69 0.24 -1.15
CA CYS A 48 -6.90 -1.16 -1.52
C CYS A 48 -7.27 -1.28 -3.01
N ALA A 49 -6.86 -2.38 -3.64
CA ALA A 49 -7.22 -2.68 -5.02
C ALA A 49 -8.74 -2.82 -5.20
N GLN A 50 -9.26 -2.32 -6.34
CA GLN A 50 -10.69 -2.36 -6.67
C GLN A 50 -11.24 -3.78 -6.80
N GLY A 51 -10.40 -4.76 -7.17
CA GLY A 51 -10.80 -6.17 -7.31
C GLY A 51 -11.20 -6.86 -6.00
N GLY A 52 -11.06 -6.18 -4.85
CA GLY A 52 -11.46 -6.72 -3.55
C GLY A 52 -10.57 -7.88 -3.11
N PHE A 53 -11.09 -8.67 -2.16
CA PHE A 53 -10.37 -9.79 -1.56
C PHE A 53 -10.79 -11.11 -2.17
N ASP A 54 -9.81 -11.86 -2.63
CA ASP A 54 -9.94 -13.21 -3.16
C ASP A 54 -9.59 -14.23 -2.05
N ALA A 55 -10.41 -15.27 -1.91
CA ALA A 55 -10.24 -16.28 -0.85
C ALA A 55 -8.98 -17.15 -1.01
N TYR A 56 -8.39 -17.18 -2.21
CA TYR A 56 -7.22 -17.99 -2.58
C TYR A 56 -5.97 -17.13 -2.76
N ALA A 57 -6.14 -15.92 -3.30
CA ALA A 57 -5.04 -15.02 -3.66
C ALA A 57 -4.91 -13.78 -2.74
N GLY A 58 -5.85 -13.58 -1.81
CA GLY A 58 -5.87 -12.40 -0.96
C GLY A 58 -6.20 -11.12 -1.73
N SER A 59 -5.58 -10.01 -1.35
CA SER A 59 -5.68 -8.75 -2.07
C SER A 59 -4.40 -7.93 -1.91
N LYS A 60 -4.44 -6.65 -2.23
CA LYS A 60 -3.29 -5.76 -2.19
C LYS A 60 -3.67 -4.30 -1.98
N PHE A 61 -2.75 -3.51 -1.47
CA PHE A 61 -2.91 -2.06 -1.31
C PHE A 61 -1.66 -1.29 -1.73
N VAL A 62 -1.81 0.01 -1.99
CA VAL A 62 -0.71 0.96 -2.16
C VAL A 62 -0.75 2.03 -1.08
N VAL A 63 0.39 2.69 -0.90
CA VAL A 63 0.52 3.88 -0.06
C VAL A 63 1.02 5.01 -0.94
N GLU A 64 0.32 6.14 -0.89
CA GLU A 64 0.61 7.33 -1.68
C GLU A 64 0.88 8.53 -0.78
N VAL A 65 1.77 9.40 -1.27
CA VAL A 65 2.18 10.65 -0.64
C VAL A 65 1.94 11.76 -1.65
N GLN A 66 1.26 12.83 -1.24
CA GLN A 66 1.09 14.03 -2.07
C GLN A 66 1.35 15.31 -1.28
N ILE A 67 1.78 16.34 -2.00
CA ILE A 67 1.77 17.73 -1.57
C ILE A 67 0.74 18.47 -2.43
N SER A 68 -0.31 19.00 -1.78
CA SER A 68 -1.44 19.64 -2.44
C SER A 68 -1.91 20.87 -1.68
N LYS A 69 -2.58 21.82 -2.35
CA LYS A 69 -3.17 23.00 -1.69
C LYS A 69 -4.34 22.66 -0.77
N ASN A 70 -4.99 21.53 -1.02
CA ASN A 70 -6.09 21.00 -0.22
C ASN A 70 -5.66 19.71 0.49
N ASN A 71 -6.37 19.32 1.54
CA ASN A 71 -6.10 18.10 2.28
C ASN A 71 -6.84 16.86 1.72
N ASP A 72 -7.52 17.00 0.58
CA ASP A 72 -8.28 15.93 -0.04
C ASP A 72 -7.38 14.96 -0.79
N ILE A 73 -7.64 13.66 -0.63
CA ILE A 73 -6.95 12.58 -1.34
C ILE A 73 -7.15 12.74 -2.86
N GLY A 74 -6.04 12.72 -3.61
CA GLY A 74 -6.08 12.76 -5.08
C GLY A 74 -6.45 14.12 -5.66
N SER A 75 -6.44 15.18 -4.85
CA SER A 75 -6.57 16.54 -5.35
C SER A 75 -5.36 16.94 -6.21
N PRO A 76 -5.48 17.95 -7.09
CA PRO A 76 -4.34 18.47 -7.84
C PRO A 76 -3.17 18.79 -6.92
N SER A 77 -2.03 18.17 -7.20
CA SER A 77 -0.86 18.14 -6.34
C SER A 77 0.38 18.60 -7.10
N ILE A 78 1.25 19.35 -6.44
CA ILE A 78 2.56 19.72 -7.00
C ILE A 78 3.56 18.58 -6.92
N PHE A 79 3.30 17.61 -6.04
CA PHE A 79 4.06 16.38 -5.90
C PHE A 79 3.10 15.26 -5.55
N ARG A 80 3.22 14.11 -6.21
CA ARG A 80 2.49 12.89 -5.83
C ARG A 80 3.27 11.67 -6.27
N GLU A 81 3.62 10.83 -5.30
CA GLU A 81 4.36 9.60 -5.54
C GLU A 81 3.84 8.47 -4.65
N ARG A 82 3.99 7.24 -5.13
CA ARG A 82 3.77 6.04 -4.30
C ARG A 82 5.00 5.81 -3.42
N ILE A 83 4.81 5.15 -2.27
CA ILE A 83 5.91 4.85 -1.35
C ILE A 83 7.15 4.21 -1.99
N PRO A 84 7.06 3.33 -3.01
CA PRO A 84 8.23 2.78 -3.73
C PRO A 84 9.24 3.83 -4.22
N PHE A 85 8.79 5.05 -4.53
CA PHE A 85 9.67 6.15 -4.91
C PHE A 85 10.72 6.48 -3.83
N PHE A 86 10.34 6.33 -2.55
CA PHE A 86 11.17 6.67 -1.39
C PHE A 86 12.00 5.50 -0.85
N LEU A 87 11.85 4.31 -1.43
CA LEU A 87 12.54 3.11 -0.99
C LEU A 87 13.99 3.07 -1.48
N THR A 88 14.89 2.59 -0.63
CA THR A 88 16.26 2.26 -1.00
C THR A 88 16.33 0.90 -1.70
N VAL A 89 17.50 0.54 -2.24
CA VAL A 89 17.73 -0.80 -2.82
C VAL A 89 17.51 -1.90 -1.77
N ASP A 90 17.96 -1.68 -0.53
CA ASP A 90 17.77 -2.63 0.57
C ASP A 90 16.30 -2.77 0.95
N ASP A 91 15.55 -1.67 0.96
CA ASP A 91 14.10 -1.69 1.18
C ASP A 91 13.39 -2.49 0.09
N LEU A 92 13.78 -2.33 -1.18
CA LEU A 92 13.18 -3.05 -2.32
C LEU A 92 13.48 -4.54 -2.27
N ALA A 93 14.68 -4.93 -1.83
CA ALA A 93 15.00 -6.32 -1.54
C ALA A 93 14.11 -6.86 -0.40
N LYS A 94 13.87 -6.05 0.65
CA LYS A 94 13.00 -6.44 1.76
C LYS A 94 11.53 -6.59 1.34
N VAL A 95 11.04 -5.71 0.47
CA VAL A 95 9.70 -5.84 -0.12
C VAL A 95 9.57 -7.18 -0.85
N THR A 96 10.57 -7.55 -1.66
CA THR A 96 10.57 -8.82 -2.40
C THR A 96 10.50 -10.02 -1.44
N GLU A 97 11.28 -9.99 -0.35
CA GLU A 97 11.26 -11.03 0.69
C GLU A 97 9.87 -11.13 1.36
N LEU A 98 9.30 -10.00 1.77
CA LEU A 98 8.01 -9.97 2.46
C LEU A 98 6.86 -10.40 1.54
N GLU A 99 6.83 -9.96 0.28
CA GLU A 99 5.83 -10.39 -0.68
C GLU A 99 5.90 -11.91 -0.90
N ASN A 100 7.10 -12.46 -1.08
CA ASN A 100 7.27 -13.90 -1.27
C ASN A 100 6.80 -14.72 -0.05
N LYS A 101 6.95 -14.20 1.17
CA LYS A 101 6.36 -14.83 2.38
C LYS A 101 4.83 -14.84 2.37
N VAL A 102 4.20 -13.81 1.81
CA VAL A 102 2.74 -13.81 1.59
C VAL A 102 2.37 -14.83 0.51
N LYS A 103 3.10 -14.86 -0.60
CA LYS A 103 2.89 -15.78 -1.73
C LYS A 103 2.99 -17.25 -1.30
N ASP A 104 3.89 -17.57 -0.36
CA ASP A 104 4.03 -18.91 0.21
C ASP A 104 2.75 -19.44 0.90
N LYS A 105 1.87 -18.55 1.34
CA LYS A 105 0.58 -18.91 1.96
C LYS A 105 -0.52 -19.17 0.93
N LEU A 106 -0.39 -18.60 -0.27
CA LEU A 106 -1.44 -18.64 -1.28
C LEU A 106 -1.54 -20.03 -1.89
N ARG A 107 -2.77 -20.44 -2.25
CA ARG A 107 -3.03 -21.75 -2.85
C ARG A 107 -3.92 -21.59 -4.06
N LEU A 108 -3.56 -22.21 -5.17
CA LEU A 108 -4.44 -22.22 -6.34
C LEU A 108 -5.82 -22.78 -5.96
N PRO A 109 -6.90 -22.20 -6.51
CA PRO A 109 -8.23 -22.74 -6.31
C PRO A 109 -8.37 -24.13 -6.95
N PRO A 110 -9.35 -24.94 -6.51
CA PRO A 110 -9.63 -26.23 -7.12
C PRO A 110 -10.03 -26.08 -8.60
N SER A 111 -9.80 -27.13 -9.41
CA SER A 111 -10.00 -27.08 -10.87
C SER A 111 -11.44 -26.76 -11.31
N ASN A 112 -12.43 -26.95 -10.44
CA ASN A 112 -13.83 -26.60 -10.68
C ASN A 112 -14.16 -25.12 -10.36
N HIS A 113 -13.20 -24.32 -9.94
CA HIS A 113 -13.38 -22.90 -9.66
C HIS A 113 -13.68 -22.12 -10.95
N TYR A 114 -14.59 -21.13 -10.88
CA TYR A 114 -15.12 -20.42 -12.04
C TYR A 114 -14.04 -19.81 -12.95
N ILE A 115 -12.89 -19.45 -12.38
CA ILE A 115 -11.77 -18.85 -13.11
C ILE A 115 -11.28 -19.76 -14.25
N PHE A 116 -11.35 -21.09 -14.08
CA PHE A 116 -10.89 -22.06 -15.08
C PHE A 116 -11.88 -22.27 -16.23
N GLY A 117 -13.08 -21.69 -16.15
CA GLY A 117 -14.02 -21.58 -17.26
C GLY A 117 -13.90 -20.27 -18.05
N MET A 118 -13.03 -19.35 -17.63
CA MET A 118 -12.82 -18.05 -18.29
C MET A 118 -11.80 -18.14 -19.43
N ASP A 119 -11.70 -17.08 -20.24
CA ASP A 119 -10.67 -16.92 -21.28
C ASP A 119 -9.25 -17.19 -20.76
N GLU A 120 -8.39 -17.78 -21.60
CA GLU A 120 -7.03 -18.18 -21.23
C GLU A 120 -6.21 -17.01 -20.68
N ASN A 121 -6.37 -15.80 -21.21
CA ASN A 121 -5.65 -14.62 -20.72
C ASN A 121 -6.07 -14.25 -19.29
N ILE A 122 -7.35 -14.42 -18.95
CA ILE A 122 -7.87 -14.21 -17.59
C ILE A 122 -7.29 -15.25 -16.65
N GLN A 123 -7.21 -16.51 -17.09
CA GLN A 123 -6.59 -17.58 -16.31
C GLN A 123 -5.11 -17.33 -16.06
N LEU A 124 -4.35 -16.92 -17.08
CA LEU A 124 -2.94 -16.59 -16.97
C LEU A 124 -2.73 -15.40 -16.02
N TRP A 125 -3.51 -14.33 -16.18
CA TRP A 125 -3.48 -13.19 -15.25
C TRP A 125 -3.76 -13.61 -13.81
N TYR A 126 -4.71 -14.53 -13.59
CA TYR A 126 -5.02 -15.03 -12.26
C TYR A 126 -3.90 -15.88 -11.67
N LYS A 127 -3.31 -16.77 -12.46
CA LYS A 127 -2.17 -17.63 -12.04
C LYS A 127 -0.96 -16.80 -11.63
N LYS A 128 -0.70 -15.66 -12.29
CA LYS A 128 0.37 -14.73 -11.90
C LYS A 128 0.27 -14.22 -10.45
N LYS A 129 -0.93 -14.21 -9.87
CA LYS A 129 -1.09 -13.81 -8.45
C LYS A 129 -0.37 -14.75 -7.48
N PHE A 130 -0.11 -15.99 -7.88
CA PHE A 130 0.53 -17.02 -7.05
C PHE A 130 2.03 -17.14 -7.31
N GLU A 131 2.53 -16.57 -8.40
CA GLU A 131 3.94 -16.61 -8.76
C GLU A 131 4.76 -15.76 -7.78
N LYS A 132 5.90 -16.30 -7.35
CA LYS A 132 6.90 -15.57 -6.57
C LYS A 132 7.54 -14.49 -7.42
N VAL A 133 7.92 -13.40 -6.77
CA VAL A 133 8.74 -12.35 -7.37
C VAL A 133 10.18 -12.85 -7.39
N ASP A 134 10.75 -12.97 -8.58
CA ASP A 134 12.11 -13.48 -8.84
C ASP A 134 13.14 -12.36 -9.07
N ASN A 135 12.67 -11.13 -9.32
CA ASN A 135 13.49 -9.94 -9.52
C ASN A 135 13.39 -8.94 -8.37
N ILE A 136 14.50 -8.27 -8.06
CA ILE A 136 14.46 -7.15 -7.12
C ILE A 136 13.73 -5.98 -7.79
N TYR A 137 12.71 -5.46 -7.11
CA TYR A 137 12.02 -4.26 -7.54
C TYR A 137 12.98 -3.08 -7.72
N LYS A 138 12.63 -2.16 -8.63
CA LYS A 138 13.29 -0.86 -8.81
C LYS A 138 12.39 0.26 -8.30
N ASN A 139 12.94 1.45 -8.03
CA ASN A 139 12.17 2.61 -7.55
C ASN A 139 11.01 3.02 -8.48
N SER A 140 11.12 2.73 -9.79
CA SER A 140 10.04 2.97 -10.76
C SER A 140 8.98 1.87 -10.82
N SER A 141 9.09 0.83 -9.99
CA SER A 141 8.14 -0.28 -10.01
C SER A 141 6.84 0.14 -9.35
N ASP A 142 5.72 -0.19 -9.99
CA ASP A 142 4.41 -0.04 -9.38
C ASP A 142 4.13 -1.18 -8.39
N ILE A 143 4.61 -1.01 -7.15
CA ILE A 143 4.50 -2.04 -6.12
C ILE A 143 3.15 -1.92 -5.41
N TRP A 144 2.43 -3.03 -5.37
CA TRP A 144 1.23 -3.22 -4.57
C TRP A 144 1.52 -4.23 -3.46
N PHE A 145 1.37 -3.82 -2.20
CA PHE A 145 1.64 -4.65 -1.03
C PHE A 145 0.55 -5.72 -0.88
N VAL A 146 0.90 -6.97 -1.25
CA VAL A 146 -0.01 -8.12 -1.23
C VAL A 146 -0.26 -8.59 0.19
N TYR A 147 -1.50 -8.91 0.55
CA TYR A 147 -1.85 -9.46 1.85
C TYR A 147 -2.91 -10.55 1.71
N PHE A 148 -2.81 -11.58 2.54
CA PHE A 148 -3.79 -12.65 2.66
C PHE A 148 -4.54 -12.58 4.00
N ASP A 149 -3.83 -12.23 5.07
CA ASP A 149 -4.37 -12.16 6.42
C ASP A 149 -3.97 -10.87 7.16
N GLU A 150 -4.40 -10.73 8.42
CA GLU A 150 -4.06 -9.58 9.26
C GLU A 150 -2.56 -9.53 9.61
N THR A 151 -1.90 -10.67 9.71
CA THR A 151 -0.46 -10.75 9.98
C THR A 151 0.33 -10.12 8.84
N ASP A 152 -0.06 -10.34 7.59
CA ASP A 152 0.59 -9.73 6.43
C ASP A 152 0.47 -8.20 6.45
N ILE A 153 -0.71 -7.68 6.81
CA ILE A 153 -0.95 -6.23 6.94
C ILE A 153 -0.06 -5.66 8.04
N ASN A 154 0.02 -6.33 9.20
CA ASN A 154 0.88 -5.89 10.30
C ASN A 154 2.34 -5.81 9.88
N ASN A 155 2.86 -6.86 9.22
CA ASN A 155 4.23 -6.91 8.72
C ASN A 155 4.51 -5.77 7.71
N TRP A 156 3.58 -5.48 6.81
CA TRP A 156 3.73 -4.37 5.88
C TRP A 156 3.76 -3.02 6.59
N ILE A 157 2.87 -2.77 7.55
CA ILE A 157 2.86 -1.49 8.26
C ILE A 157 4.10 -1.31 9.14
N GLU A 158 4.59 -2.38 9.77
CA GLU A 158 5.86 -2.36 10.52
C GLU A 158 7.03 -1.98 9.61
N PHE A 159 7.11 -2.57 8.41
CA PHE A 159 8.11 -2.23 7.40
C PHE A 159 7.98 -0.77 6.90
N LEU A 160 6.76 -0.31 6.65
CA LEU A 160 6.51 1.01 6.05
C LEU A 160 6.65 2.16 7.05
N GLN A 161 6.52 1.92 8.35
CA GLN A 161 6.57 2.97 9.39
C GLN A 161 7.86 3.80 9.35
N PRO A 162 9.07 3.21 9.36
CA PRO A 162 10.31 3.98 9.24
C PRO A 162 10.41 4.79 7.95
N VAL A 163 9.93 4.25 6.83
CA VAL A 163 9.89 4.95 5.54
C VAL A 163 8.98 6.17 5.63
N ILE A 164 7.77 5.99 6.18
CA ILE A 164 6.81 7.08 6.36
C ILE A 164 7.37 8.16 7.29
N ARG A 165 8.05 7.80 8.38
CA ARG A 165 8.73 8.77 9.26
C ARG A 165 9.76 9.61 8.51
N LYS A 166 10.59 8.96 7.70
CA LYS A 166 11.60 9.64 6.88
C LYS A 166 10.95 10.61 5.90
N VAL A 167 9.92 10.16 5.17
CA VAL A 167 9.13 11.00 4.25
C VAL A 167 8.58 12.24 4.96
N ILE A 168 7.95 12.06 6.13
CA ILE A 168 7.41 13.18 6.92
C ILE A 168 8.52 14.17 7.28
N PHE A 169 9.65 13.67 7.79
CA PHE A 169 10.78 14.51 8.17
C PHE A 169 11.36 15.30 6.99
N ASP A 170 11.51 14.65 5.83
CA ASP A 170 12.07 15.28 4.63
C ASP A 170 11.14 16.40 4.12
N PHE A 171 9.82 16.15 4.07
CA PHE A 171 8.84 17.15 3.63
C PHE A 171 8.63 18.28 4.64
N GLU A 172 8.72 18.03 5.94
CA GLU A 172 8.65 19.09 6.95
C GLU A 172 9.81 20.09 6.89
N LYS A 173 10.96 19.66 6.35
CA LYS A 173 12.14 20.51 6.16
C LYS A 173 12.20 21.17 4.80
N SER A 174 11.35 20.75 3.87
CA SER A 174 11.29 21.31 2.53
C SER A 174 10.60 22.68 2.53
N ASP A 175 10.71 23.40 1.43
CA ASP A 175 10.13 24.74 1.32
C ASP A 175 8.61 24.78 1.12
N TYR A 176 7.93 23.63 1.06
CA TYR A 176 6.49 23.50 0.80
C TYR A 176 5.56 24.05 1.89
#